data_AF-A0A7S1P611-F1
#
_entry.id   AF-A0A7S1P611-F1
#
_cell.length_a   1.000
_cell.length_b   1.000
_cell.length_c   1.000
_cell.angle_alpha   90.00
_cell.angle_beta   90.00
_cell.angle_gamma   90.00
#
_symmetry.space_group_name_H-M   'P 1'
#
loop_
_entity.id
_entity.type
_entity.pdbx_description
1 polymer ?
#
loop_
_entity_poly.entity_id
_entity_poly.type
_entity_poly.pdbx_seq_one_letter_code
_entity_poly.pdbx_strand_id
1 'polypeptide(L)'
;MGKQKKGREVNPTDAYRKQQREKEKKRNKQARQKLRESTLVRKNPHAIKEQIDRLKKEEHFGRITPSDKKKLESLNKTWDKLKSSILANKDKLADKVTIDMQGIQEEGESSEESGEESPPEEAGAAAA
;
A
#
# COMPACT_ATOMS: atom_id res chain seq x y z
N MET A 1 5.32 49.32 6.28
CA MET A 1 4.05 50.06 6.24
C MET A 1 3.12 49.41 5.22
N GLY A 2 2.15 48.61 5.67
CA GLY A 2 1.19 47.92 4.80
C GLY A 2 0.21 48.90 4.18
N LYS A 3 0.16 48.98 2.85
CA LYS A 3 -0.83 49.81 2.14
C LYS A 3 -2.19 49.12 2.24
N GLN A 4 -3.10 49.74 3.00
CA GLN A 4 -4.53 49.40 2.99
C GLN A 4 -5.05 49.52 1.55
N LYS A 5 -5.65 48.45 1.02
CA LYS A 5 -6.32 48.48 -0.30
C LYS A 5 -7.62 49.26 -0.17
N LYS A 6 -7.50 50.59 -0.19
CA LYS A 6 -8.60 51.54 -0.25
C LYS A 6 -9.36 51.32 -1.57
N GLY A 7 -10.59 50.83 -1.46
CA GLY A 7 -11.62 50.94 -2.51
C GLY A 7 -11.46 50.08 -3.75
N ARG A 8 -11.35 48.74 -3.63
CA ARG A 8 -11.66 47.88 -4.79
C ARG A 8 -13.14 47.56 -4.75
N GLU A 9 -13.93 48.33 -5.49
CA GLU A 9 -15.32 47.99 -5.79
C GLU A 9 -15.30 46.66 -6.55
N VAL A 10 -15.53 45.58 -5.81
CA VAL A 10 -15.40 44.23 -6.36
C VAL A 10 -16.63 44.02 -7.21
N ASN A 11 -16.43 43.93 -8.53
CA ASN A 11 -17.52 43.61 -9.44
C ASN A 11 -18.24 42.35 -8.89
N PRO A 12 -19.57 42.41 -8.67
CA PRO A 12 -20.32 41.33 -8.03
C PRO A 12 -20.13 39.99 -8.75
N THR A 13 -19.91 40.01 -10.07
CA THR A 13 -19.58 38.82 -10.86
C THR A 13 -18.21 38.22 -10.49
N ASP A 14 -17.19 39.05 -10.24
CA ASP A 14 -15.86 38.57 -9.85
C ASP A 14 -15.85 38.07 -8.40
N ALA A 15 -16.63 38.71 -7.52
CA ALA A 15 -16.88 38.21 -6.17
C ALA A 15 -17.52 36.81 -6.19
N TYR A 16 -18.54 36.60 -7.04
CA TYR A 16 -19.18 35.30 -7.22
C TYR A 16 -18.21 34.24 -7.76
N ARG A 17 -17.44 34.54 -8.81
CA ARG A 17 -16.43 33.62 -9.36
C ARG A 17 -15.35 33.26 -8.35
N LYS A 18 -14.93 34.23 -7.53
CA LYS A 18 -13.96 34.00 -6.46
C LYS A 18 -14.53 33.06 -5.41
N GLN A 19 -15.77 33.28 -4.96
CA GLN A 19 -16.44 32.38 -4.01
C GLN A 19 -16.60 30.96 -4.57
N GLN A 20 -16.92 30.81 -5.86
CA GLN A 20 -17.00 29.48 -6.49
C GLN A 20 -15.64 28.79 -6.54
N ARG A 21 -14.58 29.48 -6.97
CA ARG A 21 -13.21 28.95 -6.98
C ARG A 21 -12.73 28.56 -5.58
N GLU A 22 -13.07 29.35 -4.55
CA GLU A 22 -12.73 29.01 -3.17
C GLU A 22 -13.47 27.77 -2.67
N LYS A 23 -14.77 27.64 -2.98
CA LYS A 23 -15.56 26.44 -2.66
C LYS A 23 -14.99 25.20 -3.37
N GLU A 24 -14.68 25.32 -4.64
CA GLU A 24 -14.08 24.25 -5.43
C GLU A 24 -12.69 23.85 -4.90
N LYS A 25 -11.83 24.83 -4.58
CA LYS A 25 -10.51 24.59 -3.99
C LYS A 25 -10.62 23.87 -2.63
N LYS A 26 -11.61 24.21 -1.81
CA LYS A 26 -11.88 23.51 -0.55
C LYS A 26 -12.31 22.06 -0.80
N ARG A 27 -13.23 21.81 -1.74
CA ARG A 27 -13.65 20.45 -2.12
C ARG A 27 -12.48 19.62 -2.66
N ASN A 28 -11.66 20.20 -3.53
CA ASN A 28 -10.48 19.53 -4.09
C ASN A 28 -9.42 19.19 -3.02
N LYS A 29 -9.20 20.09 -2.04
CA LYS A 29 -8.32 19.78 -0.90
C LYS A 29 -8.86 18.61 -0.07
N GLN A 30 -10.15 18.61 0.24
CA GLN A 30 -10.79 17.53 0.99
C GLN A 30 -10.74 16.20 0.22
N ALA A 31 -10.98 16.22 -1.09
CA ALA A 31 -10.89 15.03 -1.94
C ALA A 31 -9.45 14.47 -1.96
N ARG A 32 -8.44 15.34 -2.11
CA ARG A 32 -7.02 14.95 -2.05
C ARG A 32 -6.63 14.37 -0.70
N GLN A 33 -7.13 14.95 0.39
CA GLN A 33 -6.85 14.47 1.74
C GLN A 33 -7.45 13.07 1.95
N LYS A 34 -8.72 12.85 1.58
CA LYS A 34 -9.36 11.53 1.60
C LYS A 34 -8.64 10.49 0.74
N LEU A 35 -8.16 10.89 -0.44
CA LEU A 35 -7.37 10.02 -1.33
C LEU A 35 -6.01 9.66 -0.70
N ARG A 36 -5.34 10.61 -0.06
CA ARG A 36 -4.07 10.36 0.65
C ARG A 36 -4.28 9.43 1.83
N GLU A 37 -5.33 9.67 2.62
CA GLU A 37 -5.72 8.81 3.74
C GLU A 37 -6.02 7.39 3.25
N SER A 38 -6.84 7.22 2.21
CA SER A 38 -7.14 5.89 1.65
C SER A 38 -5.90 5.20 1.06
N THR A 39 -4.99 5.96 0.45
CA THR A 39 -3.73 5.43 -0.08
C THR A 39 -2.77 5.02 1.03
N LEU A 40 -2.66 5.80 2.09
CA LEU A 40 -1.83 5.48 3.25
C LEU A 40 -2.35 4.25 3.98
N VAL A 41 -3.68 4.16 4.15
CA VAL A 41 -4.38 2.98 4.69
C VAL A 41 -4.08 1.74 3.85
N ARG A 42 -4.06 1.85 2.51
CA ARG A 42 -3.65 0.75 1.63
C ARG A 42 -2.16 0.38 1.77
N LYS A 43 -1.29 1.37 1.98
CA LYS A 43 0.17 1.15 2.12
C LYS A 43 0.53 0.48 3.45
N ASN A 44 -0.22 0.74 4.53
CA ASN A 44 0.06 0.22 5.87
C ASN A 44 -1.08 -0.68 6.39
N PRO A 45 -1.20 -1.93 5.88
CA PRO A 45 -2.22 -2.89 6.32
C PRO A 45 -2.19 -3.15 7.84
N HIS A 46 -0.99 -3.20 8.44
CA HIS A 46 -0.81 -3.53 9.85
C HIS A 46 -1.56 -2.59 10.81
N ALA A 47 -1.63 -1.29 10.50
CA ALA A 47 -2.33 -0.32 11.33
C ALA A 47 -3.85 -0.58 11.39
N ILE A 48 -4.45 -1.01 10.27
CA ILE A 48 -5.88 -1.39 10.24
C ILE A 48 -6.11 -2.63 11.11
N LYS A 49 -5.21 -3.62 11.00
CA LYS A 49 -5.30 -4.85 11.77
C LYS A 49 -5.20 -4.59 13.28
N GLU A 50 -4.25 -3.77 13.72
CA GLU A 50 -4.11 -3.39 15.14
C GLU A 50 -5.35 -2.66 15.66
N GLN A 51 -5.94 -1.77 14.86
CA GLN A 51 -7.16 -1.05 15.21
C GLN A 51 -8.35 -2.02 15.36
N ILE A 52 -8.47 -3.00 14.46
CA ILE A 52 -9.48 -4.08 14.55
C ILE A 52 -9.25 -4.90 15.82
N ASP A 53 -8.01 -5.31 16.09
CA ASP A 53 -7.68 -6.15 17.24
C ASP A 53 -7.95 -5.43 18.56
N ARG A 54 -7.68 -4.12 18.65
CA ARG A 54 -8.07 -3.31 19.82
C ARG A 54 -9.57 -3.30 20.03
N LEU A 55 -10.35 -3.00 18.98
CA LEU A 55 -11.81 -2.93 19.07
C LEU A 55 -12.44 -4.30 19.39
N LYS A 56 -11.91 -5.39 18.82
CA LYS A 56 -12.35 -6.77 19.14
C LYS A 56 -12.06 -7.14 20.58
N LYS A 57 -10.93 -6.71 21.15
CA LYS A 57 -10.65 -6.91 22.58
C LYS A 57 -11.69 -6.17 23.43
N GLU A 58 -11.97 -4.91 23.13
CA GLU A 58 -12.98 -4.13 23.84
C GLU A 58 -14.40 -4.73 23.71
N GLU A 59 -14.74 -5.30 22.55
CA GLU A 59 -15.97 -6.05 22.34
C GLU A 59 -16.03 -7.31 23.21
N HIS A 60 -14.95 -8.08 23.26
CA HIS A 60 -14.85 -9.27 24.11
C HIS A 60 -14.97 -8.94 25.60
N PHE A 61 -14.43 -7.79 26.03
CA PHE A 61 -14.58 -7.29 27.40
C PHE A 61 -15.95 -6.64 27.67
N GLY A 62 -16.83 -6.55 26.68
CA GLY A 62 -18.18 -6.00 26.82
C GLY A 62 -18.23 -4.47 27.00
N ARG A 63 -17.13 -3.75 26.73
CA ARG A 63 -17.01 -2.29 26.93
C ARG A 63 -17.19 -1.48 25.64
N ILE A 64 -17.64 -2.11 24.57
CA ILE A 64 -17.72 -1.48 23.25
C ILE A 64 -18.98 -0.62 23.07
N THR A 65 -18.84 0.59 22.53
CA THR A 65 -19.99 1.45 22.22
C THR A 65 -20.63 1.09 20.86
N PRO A 66 -21.89 1.47 20.59
CA PRO A 66 -22.50 1.28 19.26
C PRO A 66 -21.73 1.98 18.13
N SER A 67 -21.07 3.10 18.45
CA SER A 67 -20.21 3.82 17.50
C SER A 67 -18.98 2.98 17.14
N ASP A 68 -18.37 2.37 18.15
CA ASP A 68 -17.19 1.53 17.98
C ASP A 68 -17.50 0.26 17.20
N LYS A 69 -18.69 -0.33 17.36
CA LYS A 69 -19.17 -1.44 16.52
C LYS A 69 -19.26 -1.06 15.05
N LYS A 70 -19.84 0.11 14.73
CA LYS A 70 -19.89 0.62 13.34
C LYS A 70 -18.49 0.86 12.79
N LYS A 71 -17.58 1.37 13.62
CA LYS A 71 -16.18 1.59 13.26
C LYS A 71 -15.47 0.26 12.98
N LEU A 72 -15.63 -0.74 13.84
CA LEU A 72 -15.12 -2.10 13.65
C LEU A 72 -15.61 -2.70 12.33
N GLU A 73 -16.90 -2.59 12.03
CA GLU A 73 -17.47 -3.07 10.76
C GLU A 73 -16.86 -2.37 9.55
N SER A 74 -16.70 -1.05 9.59
CA SER A 74 -16.06 -0.27 8.51
C SER A 74 -14.58 -0.65 8.29
N LEU A 75 -13.85 -0.92 9.39
CA LEU A 75 -12.45 -1.32 9.33
C LEU A 75 -12.31 -2.73 8.76
N ASN A 76 -13.17 -3.67 9.17
CA ASN A 76 -13.22 -5.02 8.60
C ASN A 76 -13.49 -4.96 7.08
N LYS A 77 -14.50 -4.21 6.63
CA LYS A 77 -14.78 -4.02 5.19
C LYS A 77 -13.58 -3.43 4.42
N THR A 78 -12.82 -2.56 5.07
CA THR A 78 -11.61 -1.96 4.46
C THR A 78 -10.47 -2.97 4.39
N TRP A 79 -10.30 -3.78 5.44
CA TRP A 79 -9.33 -4.88 5.51
C TRP A 79 -9.60 -5.95 4.46
N ASP A 80 -10.85 -6.36 4.27
CA ASP A 80 -11.21 -7.37 3.27
C ASP A 80 -10.90 -6.90 1.85
N LYS A 81 -11.22 -5.65 1.52
CA LYS A 81 -10.84 -5.03 0.24
C LYS A 81 -9.33 -5.00 0.04
N LEU A 82 -8.57 -4.69 1.10
CA LEU A 82 -7.12 -4.67 1.06
C LEU A 82 -6.55 -6.06 0.83
N LYS A 83 -7.04 -7.07 1.55
CA LYS A 83 -6.65 -8.47 1.39
C LYS A 83 -6.92 -8.96 -0.04
N SER A 84 -8.12 -8.71 -0.57
CA SER A 84 -8.46 -9.05 -1.96
C SER A 84 -7.58 -8.32 -2.98
N SER A 85 -7.26 -7.05 -2.73
CA SER A 85 -6.36 -6.29 -3.60
C SER A 85 -4.92 -6.83 -3.57
N ILE A 86 -4.41 -7.21 -2.40
CA ILE A 86 -3.07 -7.80 -2.26
C ILE A 86 -3.02 -9.15 -2.97
N LEU A 87 -4.02 -10.02 -2.77
CA LEU A 87 -4.10 -11.32 -3.42
C LEU A 87 -4.13 -11.17 -4.94
N ALA A 88 -5.03 -10.33 -5.47
CA ALA A 88 -5.13 -10.08 -6.91
C ALA A 88 -3.87 -9.45 -7.52
N ASN A 89 -3.07 -8.71 -6.76
CA ASN A 89 -1.77 -8.21 -7.23
C ASN A 89 -0.68 -9.28 -7.16
N LYS A 90 -0.74 -10.17 -6.16
CA LYS A 90 0.18 -11.31 -6.04
C LYS A 90 0.01 -12.27 -7.22
N ASP A 91 -1.23 -12.58 -7.60
CA ASP A 91 -1.53 -13.47 -8.72
C ASP A 91 -1.02 -12.85 -10.04
N LYS A 92 -1.24 -11.55 -10.26
CA LYS A 92 -0.68 -10.83 -11.42
C LYS A 92 0.84 -10.74 -11.45
N LEU A 93 1.50 -10.77 -10.30
CA LEU A 93 2.96 -10.81 -10.23
C LEU A 93 3.45 -12.22 -10.55
N ALA A 94 2.76 -13.26 -10.04
CA ALA A 94 3.06 -14.64 -10.35
C ALA A 94 2.89 -14.94 -11.85
N ASP A 95 1.79 -14.49 -12.47
CA ASP A 95 1.54 -14.66 -13.91
C ASP A 95 2.58 -13.96 -14.79
N LYS A 96 3.15 -12.84 -14.33
CA LYS A 96 4.24 -12.18 -15.05
C LYS A 96 5.55 -12.94 -14.92
N VAL A 97 5.85 -13.44 -13.73
CA VAL A 97 7.06 -14.23 -13.46
C VAL A 97 7.06 -15.56 -14.22
N THR A 98 5.89 -16.18 -14.44
CA THR A 98 5.79 -17.43 -15.21
C THR A 98 5.93 -17.22 -16.72
N ILE A 99 5.50 -16.07 -17.26
CA ILE A 99 5.69 -15.72 -18.68
C ILE A 99 7.19 -15.61 -19.02
N ASP A 100 8.01 -15.06 -18.13
CA ASP A 100 9.46 -14.92 -18.37
C ASP A 100 10.21 -16.27 -18.32
N MET A 101 9.60 -17.33 -17.76
CA MET A 101 10.23 -18.65 -17.65
C MET A 101 9.92 -19.58 -18.83
N GLN A 102 8.92 -19.27 -19.66
CA GLN A 102 8.58 -20.03 -20.87
C GLN A 102 9.24 -19.48 -22.14
N GLY A 103 10.05 -18.42 -22.02
CA GLY A 103 10.77 -17.77 -23.12
C GLY A 103 12.23 -18.21 -23.32
N ILE A 104 12.75 -19.13 -22.48
CA ILE A 104 14.03 -19.78 -22.74
C ILE A 104 13.72 -21.10 -23.46
N GLN A 105 13.45 -21.00 -24.76
CA GLN A 105 13.46 -22.16 -25.64
C GLN A 105 14.90 -22.67 -25.73
N GLU A 106 15.06 -23.95 -25.39
CA GLU A 106 16.23 -24.77 -25.69
C GLU A 106 16.48 -24.76 -27.20
N GLU A 107 17.53 -24.07 -27.63
CA GLU A 107 18.14 -24.26 -28.95
C GLU A 107 19.66 -24.29 -28.72
N GLY A 108 20.26 -25.46 -28.94
CA GLY A 108 21.71 -25.57 -29.15
C GLY A 108 22.43 -26.59 -28.28
N GLU A 109 22.56 -27.79 -28.82
CA GLU A 109 23.45 -28.88 -28.40
C GLU A 109 24.94 -28.47 -28.24
N SER A 110 25.66 -29.35 -27.51
CA SER A 110 27.04 -29.77 -27.77
C SER A 110 28.21 -28.96 -27.17
N SER A 111 28.82 -29.50 -26.11
CA SER A 111 30.26 -29.84 -26.00
C SER A 111 30.52 -30.40 -24.59
N GLU A 112 30.82 -31.70 -24.49
CA GLU A 112 32.18 -32.24 -24.22
C GLU A 112 32.69 -31.84 -22.82
N GLU A 113 32.64 -32.74 -21.85
CA GLU A 113 33.67 -33.76 -21.54
C GLU A 113 34.59 -33.32 -20.40
N SER A 114 34.91 -34.28 -19.53
CA SER A 114 35.89 -34.25 -18.42
C SER A 114 35.49 -33.38 -17.22
N GLY A 115 35.62 -33.82 -15.97
CA GLY A 115 36.28 -34.97 -15.40
C GLY A 115 36.53 -34.67 -13.92
N GLU A 116 36.65 -35.72 -13.14
CA GLU A 116 37.31 -35.77 -11.83
C GLU A 116 36.51 -35.34 -10.59
N GLU A 117 35.73 -36.31 -10.13
CA GLU A 117 35.41 -36.54 -8.73
C GLU A 117 36.71 -36.74 -7.92
N SER A 118 36.96 -35.89 -6.92
CA SER A 118 38.01 -36.12 -5.91
C SER A 118 37.41 -36.02 -4.50
N PRO A 119 37.50 -37.07 -3.67
CA PRO A 119 36.95 -37.10 -2.31
C PRO A 119 37.83 -36.32 -1.31
N PRO A 120 37.28 -35.98 -0.12
CA PRO A 120 37.98 -35.18 0.88
C PRO A 120 39.14 -35.96 1.53
N GLU A 121 40.34 -35.39 1.53
CA GLU A 121 41.48 -35.89 2.30
C GLU A 121 41.24 -35.66 3.82
N GLU A 122 40.85 -36.71 4.53
CA GLU A 122 41.25 -36.92 5.91
C GLU A 122 42.22 -38.10 5.97
N ALA A 123 43.49 -37.81 6.24
CA ALA A 123 44.42 -38.74 6.90
C ALA A 123 45.56 -37.91 7.50
N GLY A 124 45.62 -37.87 8.84
CA GLY A 124 46.66 -37.16 9.58
C GLY A 124 48.01 -37.88 9.58
N ALA A 125 49.07 -37.16 9.94
CA ALA A 125 50.24 -37.71 10.64
C ALA A 125 51.20 -36.60 11.10
N ALA A 126 51.52 -36.64 12.39
CA ALA A 126 52.85 -36.49 13.00
C ALA A 126 53.69 -35.20 12.79
N ALA A 127 53.95 -34.50 13.90
CA ALA A 127 55.28 -34.13 14.42
C ALA A 127 55.04 -33.38 15.75
N ALA A 128 55.36 -33.96 16.92
CA ALA A 128 56.67 -33.88 17.59
C ALA A 128 57.00 -32.47 18.09
#